data_AF-Q28MC1-F1
#
_entry.id   AF-Q28MC1-F1
#
_cell.length_a   1.000
_cell.length_b   1.000
_cell.length_c   1.000
_cell.angle_alpha   90.00
_cell.angle_beta   90.00
_cell.angle_gamma   90.00
#
_symmetry.space_group_name_H-M   'P 1'
#
loop_
_entity.id
_entity.type
_entity.pdbx_description
1 polymer ?
#
loop_
_entity_poly.entity_id
_entity_poly.type
_entity_poly.pdbx_seq_one_letter_code
_entity_poly.pdbx_strand_id
1 'polypeptide(L)'
;MLRSCLFADEAFSSVLFSSNPIAMDKKVISFEEFLAQAKASGGAELANCHLFIERLCRHLELPEPALSTEENRHNDYVFERRVDFKHPDGSRTPGRIDLYKRDCFILEAKQSSKRPATQASLPRLPEDHAQIKRGQAARGSRRWDKVMDAARRQAENYARALPVEHGYPPFLLVLDIGNELQVFADFSGQGKNYTHFPDRSSFRLSMDDLLEPAVQERLRLIWTDPQALDPARYSAQITQDIAERLARIALRLERKHDPHDVASFLMRCLFTMFAEDVELIPDHAFENLLGKMVTDPKPLRPRARRPLGQDGQRRVRSGHQQDPQTVQWLAV
;
A
#
# COMPACT_ATOMS: atom_id res chain seq x y z
N MET A 1 -92.03 -34.60 -8.18
CA MET A 1 -91.85 -33.32 -8.90
C MET A 1 -90.43 -33.33 -9.48
N LEU A 2 -90.22 -33.87 -10.69
CA LEU A 2 -90.25 -33.20 -12.02
C LEU A 2 -89.00 -32.32 -12.32
N ARG A 3 -88.24 -32.76 -13.36
CA ARG A 3 -87.36 -32.02 -14.31
C ARG A 3 -86.02 -31.50 -13.76
N SER A 4 -84.82 -31.84 -14.25
CA SER A 4 -84.22 -31.96 -15.61
C SER A 4 -84.09 -30.63 -16.39
N CYS A 5 -82.90 -30.45 -17.00
CA CYS A 5 -82.49 -29.51 -18.08
C CYS A 5 -81.83 -28.19 -17.60
N LEU A 6 -80.79 -27.61 -18.21
CA LEU A 6 -79.77 -27.91 -19.25
C LEU A 6 -78.98 -26.58 -19.44
N PHE A 7 -77.88 -26.61 -20.20
CA PHE A 7 -77.07 -25.52 -20.76
C PHE A 7 -75.95 -24.95 -19.87
N ALA A 8 -74.78 -24.54 -20.35
CA ALA A 8 -73.92 -24.81 -21.51
C ALA A 8 -72.70 -23.85 -21.35
N ASP A 9 -71.59 -24.18 -22.01
CA ASP A 9 -70.32 -23.44 -22.13
C ASP A 9 -70.41 -21.90 -22.24
N GLU A 10 -69.44 -21.17 -21.68
CA GLU A 10 -68.33 -20.60 -22.46
C GLU A 10 -67.28 -19.85 -21.62
N ALA A 11 -66.08 -19.83 -22.19
CA ALA A 11 -64.79 -19.34 -21.72
C ALA A 11 -64.77 -17.86 -21.28
N PHE A 12 -63.89 -17.53 -20.32
CA PHE A 12 -62.97 -16.40 -20.50
C PHE A 12 -61.69 -16.52 -19.65
N SER A 13 -60.62 -16.87 -20.37
CA SER A 13 -59.25 -16.35 -20.28
C SER A 13 -58.49 -16.32 -18.95
N SER A 14 -57.45 -17.13 -18.94
CA SER A 14 -56.23 -17.09 -18.13
C SER A 14 -55.72 -15.68 -17.81
N VAL A 15 -55.73 -15.32 -16.52
CA VAL A 15 -54.81 -14.31 -15.98
C VAL A 15 -53.49 -15.04 -15.71
N LEU A 16 -52.61 -15.04 -16.71
CA LEU A 16 -51.20 -15.30 -16.48
C LEU A 16 -50.69 -14.21 -15.53
N PHE A 17 -50.34 -14.61 -14.31
CA PHE A 17 -49.45 -13.83 -13.46
C PHE A 17 -48.13 -13.66 -14.21
N SER A 18 -48.01 -12.55 -14.94
CA SER A 18 -46.74 -12.03 -15.41
C SER A 18 -45.95 -11.63 -14.17
N SER A 19 -45.21 -12.60 -13.63
CA SER A 19 -44.15 -12.35 -12.69
C SER A 19 -43.07 -11.65 -13.47
N ASN A 20 -43.15 -10.32 -13.52
CA ASN A 20 -42.09 -9.48 -14.01
C ASN A 20 -41.13 -9.26 -12.84
N PRO A 21 -40.02 -10.02 -12.69
CA PRO A 21 -38.99 -9.58 -11.78
C PRO A 21 -38.45 -8.28 -12.39
N ILE A 22 -38.71 -7.15 -11.72
CA ILE A 22 -37.89 -5.96 -11.89
C ILE A 22 -36.50 -6.35 -11.38
N ALA A 23 -35.73 -7.03 -12.24
CA ALA A 23 -34.30 -7.11 -12.11
C ALA A 23 -33.82 -5.67 -12.31
N MET A 24 -33.73 -4.92 -11.20
CA MET A 24 -32.80 -3.81 -11.10
C MET A 24 -31.41 -4.43 -11.24
N ASP A 25 -31.00 -4.66 -12.47
CA ASP A 25 -29.63 -4.90 -12.84
C ASP A 25 -28.88 -3.60 -12.55
N LYS A 26 -28.54 -3.37 -11.28
CA LYS A 26 -27.59 -2.33 -10.89
C LYS A 26 -26.28 -2.78 -11.51
N LYS A 27 -26.03 -2.31 -12.75
CA LYS A 27 -24.76 -2.49 -13.43
C LYS A 27 -23.65 -2.11 -12.46
N VAL A 28 -22.97 -3.12 -11.93
CA VAL A 28 -21.77 -2.90 -11.11
C VAL A 28 -20.75 -2.32 -12.07
N ILE A 29 -20.49 -1.01 -11.94
CA ILE A 29 -19.46 -0.34 -12.72
C ILE A 29 -18.11 -1.00 -12.42
N SER A 30 -17.20 -1.07 -13.39
CA SER A 30 -15.86 -1.59 -13.12
C SER A 30 -15.06 -0.63 -12.23
N PHE A 31 -13.93 -1.09 -11.67
CA PHE A 31 -13.09 -0.22 -10.85
C PHE A 31 -12.51 0.93 -11.69
N GLU A 32 -12.10 0.66 -12.93
CA GLU A 32 -11.63 1.64 -13.89
C GLU A 32 -12.71 2.68 -14.21
N GLU A 33 -13.95 2.24 -14.44
CA GLU A 33 -15.09 3.14 -14.68
C GLU A 33 -15.39 4.03 -13.47
N PHE A 34 -15.33 3.47 -12.26
CA PHE A 34 -15.48 4.24 -11.02
C PHE A 34 -14.39 5.31 -10.89
N LEU A 35 -13.12 4.95 -11.11
CA LEU A 35 -12.01 5.90 -11.00
C LEU A 35 -12.08 6.98 -12.08
N ALA A 36 -12.53 6.64 -13.29
CA ALA A 36 -12.81 7.61 -14.34
C ALA A 36 -13.92 8.61 -13.93
N GLN A 37 -15.01 8.13 -13.30
CA GLN A 37 -16.06 9.00 -12.74
C GLN A 37 -15.52 9.90 -11.63
N ALA A 38 -14.69 9.36 -10.73
CA ALA A 38 -14.05 10.13 -9.67
C ALA A 38 -13.17 11.25 -10.24
N LYS A 39 -12.34 10.94 -11.24
CA LYS A 39 -11.55 11.94 -11.99
C LYS A 39 -12.42 12.98 -12.68
N ALA A 40 -13.61 12.61 -13.15
CA ALA A 40 -14.54 13.52 -13.80
C ALA A 40 -15.19 14.52 -12.83
N SER A 41 -15.34 14.14 -11.56
CA SER A 41 -16.04 14.90 -10.52
C SER A 41 -15.36 16.25 -10.16
N GLY A 42 -16.13 17.14 -9.51
CA GLY A 42 -15.62 18.41 -8.99
C GLY A 42 -16.60 19.13 -8.06
N GLY A 43 -16.05 19.94 -7.15
CA GLY A 43 -16.76 21.02 -6.46
C GLY A 43 -17.74 20.62 -5.34
N ALA A 44 -17.78 19.36 -4.89
CA ALA A 44 -18.65 18.93 -3.80
C ALA A 44 -17.91 17.96 -2.86
N GLU A 45 -16.95 18.51 -2.09
CA GLU A 45 -15.97 17.75 -1.30
C GLU A 45 -16.58 16.66 -0.42
N LEU A 46 -17.47 17.03 0.50
CA LEU A 46 -18.02 16.10 1.48
C LEU A 46 -18.89 15.00 0.84
N ALA A 47 -19.80 15.39 -0.05
CA ALA A 47 -20.68 14.45 -0.73
C ALA A 47 -19.91 13.46 -1.62
N ASN A 48 -18.87 13.95 -2.32
CA ASN A 48 -18.03 13.09 -3.14
C ASN A 48 -17.11 12.21 -2.30
N CYS A 49 -16.70 12.65 -1.10
CA CYS A 49 -15.87 11.86 -0.19
C CYS A 49 -16.61 10.59 0.23
N HIS A 50 -17.82 10.71 0.78
CA HIS A 50 -18.60 9.55 1.26
C HIS A 50 -18.83 8.56 0.13
N LEU A 51 -19.29 9.06 -1.04
CA LEU A 51 -19.55 8.21 -2.20
C LEU A 51 -18.27 7.53 -2.73
N PHE A 52 -17.15 8.24 -2.75
CA PHE A 52 -15.87 7.68 -3.20
C PHE A 52 -15.41 6.56 -2.26
N ILE A 53 -15.44 6.79 -0.95
CA ILE A 53 -14.99 5.81 0.04
C ILE A 53 -15.87 4.56 0.03
N GLU A 54 -17.20 4.70 0.01
CA GLU A 54 -18.11 3.55 -0.05
C GLU A 54 -17.87 2.68 -1.30
N ARG A 55 -17.69 3.32 -2.46
CA ARG A 55 -17.39 2.61 -3.71
C ARG A 55 -16.01 1.99 -3.69
N LEU A 56 -15.01 2.69 -3.17
CA LEU A 56 -13.65 2.15 -3.00
C LEU A 56 -13.68 0.91 -2.11
N CYS A 57 -14.37 0.96 -0.97
CA CYS A 57 -14.49 -0.18 -0.06
C CYS A 57 -15.11 -1.38 -0.76
N ARG A 58 -16.18 -1.17 -1.53
CA ARG A 58 -16.82 -2.24 -2.30
C ARG A 58 -15.90 -2.86 -3.35
N HIS A 59 -15.14 -2.05 -4.09
CA HIS A 59 -14.19 -2.53 -5.09
C HIS A 59 -13.00 -3.28 -4.49
N LEU A 60 -12.58 -2.89 -3.29
CA LEU A 60 -11.47 -3.52 -2.58
C LEU A 60 -11.91 -4.63 -1.60
N GLU A 61 -13.21 -4.92 -1.53
CA GLU A 61 -13.82 -5.87 -0.59
C GLU A 61 -13.51 -5.55 0.88
N LEU A 62 -13.48 -4.26 1.21
CA LEU A 62 -13.20 -3.73 2.54
C LEU A 62 -14.49 -3.55 3.36
N PRO A 63 -14.40 -3.54 4.70
CA PRO A 63 -15.51 -3.14 5.53
C PRO A 63 -15.94 -1.71 5.20
N GLU A 64 -17.26 -1.50 5.10
CA GLU A 64 -17.85 -0.17 4.90
C GLU A 64 -17.92 0.59 6.25
N PRO A 65 -17.77 1.94 6.24
CA PRO A 65 -17.96 2.75 7.44
C PRO A 65 -19.35 2.56 8.05
N ALA A 66 -19.44 2.51 9.37
CA ALA A 66 -20.71 2.42 10.08
C ALA A 66 -21.43 3.78 10.08
N LEU A 67 -22.75 3.75 10.32
CA LEU A 67 -23.51 4.94 10.62
C LEU A 67 -23.08 5.51 11.98
N SER A 68 -22.95 6.83 12.06
CA SER A 68 -22.64 7.51 13.31
C SER A 68 -23.76 7.38 14.33
N THR A 69 -23.39 7.09 15.58
CA THR A 69 -24.30 7.05 16.73
C THR A 69 -24.20 8.33 17.56
N GLU A 70 -25.19 8.58 18.42
CA GLU A 70 -25.21 9.74 19.34
C GLU A 70 -24.00 9.72 20.30
N GLU A 71 -23.60 8.53 20.74
CA GLU A 71 -22.50 8.31 21.66
C GLU A 71 -21.17 8.18 20.92
N ASN A 72 -20.37 9.24 20.91
CA ASN A 72 -19.12 9.31 20.14
C ASN A 72 -18.09 8.22 20.51
N ARG A 73 -18.19 7.59 21.69
CA ARG A 73 -17.34 6.45 22.11
C ARG A 73 -17.55 5.18 21.28
N HIS A 74 -18.68 5.04 20.57
CA HIS A 74 -18.97 3.88 19.73
C HIS A 74 -18.65 4.12 18.25
N ASN A 75 -18.22 5.33 17.90
CA ASN A 75 -17.99 5.77 16.53
C ASN A 75 -16.57 5.40 16.04
N ASP A 76 -16.21 4.12 16.12
CA ASP A 76 -14.84 3.63 15.87
C ASP A 76 -14.50 3.49 14.39
N TYR A 77 -15.47 3.38 13.50
CA TYR A 77 -15.26 3.46 12.06
C TYR A 77 -16.42 4.21 11.39
N VAL A 78 -16.31 5.53 11.29
CA VAL A 78 -17.41 6.40 10.82
C VAL A 78 -16.89 7.60 10.05
N PHE A 79 -17.77 8.18 9.23
CA PHE A 79 -17.59 9.53 8.71
C PHE A 79 -17.86 10.60 9.75
N GLU A 80 -17.25 11.78 9.57
CA GLU A 80 -17.47 12.98 10.37
C GLU A 80 -17.31 12.77 11.89
N ARG A 81 -16.36 11.93 12.32
CA ARG A 81 -16.12 11.64 13.74
C ARG A 81 -15.78 12.94 14.49
N ARG A 82 -16.51 13.21 15.57
CA ARG A 82 -16.27 14.39 16.41
C ARG A 82 -15.02 14.22 17.27
N VAL A 83 -14.26 15.30 17.42
CA VAL A 83 -13.14 15.43 18.35
C VAL A 83 -13.13 16.81 18.97
N ASP A 84 -12.51 16.94 20.14
CA ASP A 84 -12.32 18.24 20.80
C ASP A 84 -10.83 18.59 20.81
N PHE A 85 -10.47 19.71 20.19
CA PHE A 85 -9.15 20.29 20.36
C PHE A 85 -9.06 20.94 21.74
N LYS A 86 -8.12 20.45 22.57
CA LYS A 86 -7.88 20.97 23.93
C LYS A 86 -6.80 22.04 23.87
N HIS A 87 -7.11 23.22 24.39
CA HIS A 87 -6.17 24.35 24.42
C HIS A 87 -5.52 24.51 25.80
N PRO A 88 -4.34 25.16 25.91
CA PRO A 88 -3.65 25.36 27.18
C PRO A 88 -4.44 26.18 28.21
N ASP A 89 -5.36 27.04 27.77
CA ASP A 89 -6.24 27.84 28.61
C ASP A 89 -7.45 27.05 29.15
N GLY A 90 -7.54 25.76 28.83
CA GLY A 90 -8.64 24.87 29.22
C GLY A 90 -9.86 24.93 28.30
N SER A 91 -9.88 25.84 27.33
CA SER A 91 -10.95 25.92 26.34
C SER A 91 -10.89 24.74 25.36
N ARG A 92 -12.01 24.48 24.69
CA ARG A 92 -12.13 23.43 23.68
C ARG A 92 -12.73 23.96 22.40
N THR A 93 -12.21 23.51 21.27
CA THR A 93 -12.81 23.78 19.96
C THR A 93 -13.25 22.46 19.33
N PRO A 94 -14.51 22.35 18.88
CA PRO A 94 -14.97 21.14 18.22
C PRO A 94 -14.31 20.98 16.83
N GLY A 95 -13.97 19.75 16.49
CA GLY A 95 -13.45 19.32 15.20
C GLY A 95 -14.22 18.11 14.67
N ARG A 96 -14.09 17.84 13.36
CA ARG A 96 -14.70 16.69 12.69
C ARG A 96 -13.72 16.07 11.72
N ILE A 97 -13.41 14.79 11.94
CA ILE A 97 -12.55 13.99 11.07
C ILE A 97 -13.41 13.48 9.92
N ASP A 98 -12.99 13.70 8.67
CA ASP A 98 -13.79 13.29 7.50
C ASP A 98 -14.09 11.79 7.51
N LEU A 99 -13.07 10.96 7.74
CA LEU A 99 -13.24 9.52 7.99
C LEU A 99 -12.22 9.04 9.02
N TYR A 100 -12.70 8.33 10.02
CA TYR A 100 -11.87 7.76 11.08
C TYR A 100 -12.10 6.27 11.17
N LYS A 101 -11.02 5.49 11.28
CA LYS A 101 -11.05 4.09 11.69
C LYS A 101 -10.06 3.87 12.83
N ARG A 102 -10.57 3.52 14.01
CA ARG A 102 -9.79 3.24 15.22
C ARG A 102 -8.71 2.20 14.91
N ASP A 103 -7.53 2.44 15.46
CA ASP A 103 -6.32 1.61 15.30
C ASP A 103 -5.78 1.50 13.88
N CYS A 104 -6.39 2.18 12.90
CA CYS A 104 -6.00 2.11 11.48
C CYS A 104 -5.57 3.45 10.93
N PHE A 105 -6.52 4.39 10.77
CA PHE A 105 -6.22 5.64 10.09
C PHE A 105 -7.15 6.79 10.45
N ILE A 106 -6.64 8.00 10.20
CA ILE A 106 -7.43 9.20 9.95
C ILE A 106 -7.33 9.50 8.46
N LEU A 107 -8.45 9.79 7.82
CA LEU A 107 -8.50 10.29 6.46
C LEU A 107 -9.10 11.70 6.44
N GLU A 108 -8.36 12.61 5.82
CA GLU A 108 -8.80 13.98 5.51
C GLU A 108 -9.01 14.11 4.00
N ALA A 109 -10.17 14.58 3.58
CA ALA A 109 -10.55 14.72 2.18
C ALA A 109 -10.52 16.19 1.72
N LYS A 110 -10.18 16.35 0.44
CA LYS A 110 -10.20 17.60 -0.31
C LYS A 110 -10.73 17.31 -1.72
N GLN A 111 -11.15 18.35 -2.43
CA GLN A 111 -11.43 18.24 -3.87
C GLN A 111 -10.90 19.48 -4.58
N SER A 112 -9.73 19.33 -5.16
CA SER A 112 -9.10 20.34 -5.98
C SER A 112 -9.91 20.60 -7.26
N SER A 113 -9.89 21.84 -7.75
CA SER A 113 -10.44 22.17 -9.06
C SER A 113 -9.48 21.69 -10.15
N LYS A 114 -10.06 21.24 -11.27
CA LYS A 114 -9.29 21.07 -12.50
C LYS A 114 -8.77 22.43 -12.95
N ARG A 115 -7.56 22.49 -13.52
CA ARG A 115 -7.11 23.72 -14.20
C ARG A 115 -8.12 24.04 -15.31
N PRO A 116 -8.58 25.29 -15.43
CA PRO A 116 -9.47 25.64 -16.53
C PRO A 116 -8.73 25.39 -17.84
N ALA A 117 -9.28 24.52 -18.70
CA ALA A 117 -8.99 24.59 -20.12
C ALA A 117 -9.43 25.98 -20.60
N THR A 118 -8.65 26.59 -21.48
CA THR A 118 -8.88 27.90 -22.09
C THR A 118 -10.37 28.15 -22.27
N GLN A 119 -10.90 29.25 -21.72
CA GLN A 119 -12.32 29.60 -21.77
C GLN A 119 -12.80 29.65 -23.23
N ALA A 120 -13.34 28.54 -23.74
CA ALA A 120 -14.19 28.55 -24.91
C ALA A 120 -15.50 29.22 -24.50
N SER A 121 -15.95 30.17 -25.32
CA SER A 121 -17.20 30.91 -25.16
C SER A 121 -18.36 29.94 -24.96
N LEU A 122 -18.85 29.83 -23.72
CA LEU A 122 -19.99 28.98 -23.39
C LEU A 122 -21.27 29.61 -23.98
N PRO A 123 -22.14 28.83 -24.64
CA PRO A 123 -23.48 29.29 -25.05
C PRO A 123 -24.28 29.79 -23.83
N ARG A 124 -25.26 30.69 -24.03
CA ARG A 124 -26.21 31.10 -22.98
C ARG A 124 -26.98 29.88 -22.48
N LEU A 125 -26.55 29.32 -21.36
CA LEU A 125 -27.27 28.30 -20.62
C LEU A 125 -28.31 28.97 -19.69
N PRO A 126 -29.44 28.30 -19.35
CA PRO A 126 -30.40 28.81 -18.38
C PRO A 126 -29.75 29.08 -17.00
N GLU A 127 -30.30 30.00 -16.20
CA GLU A 127 -29.65 30.60 -15.02
C GLU A 127 -29.09 29.57 -14.00
N ASP A 128 -29.79 28.46 -13.77
CA ASP A 128 -29.37 27.40 -12.84
C ASP A 128 -28.18 26.56 -13.36
N HIS A 129 -28.04 26.43 -14.68
CA HIS A 129 -26.98 25.65 -15.34
C HIS A 129 -25.64 26.41 -15.42
N ALA A 130 -25.62 27.69 -15.04
CA ALA A 130 -24.41 28.51 -14.98
C ALA A 130 -23.61 28.35 -13.67
N GLN A 131 -24.15 27.64 -12.66
CA GLN A 131 -23.50 27.46 -11.37
C GLN A 131 -22.30 26.50 -11.46
N ILE A 132 -21.09 27.03 -11.43
CA ILE A 132 -19.85 26.25 -11.40
C ILE A 132 -19.38 26.08 -9.96
N LYS A 133 -19.45 24.86 -9.42
CA LYS A 133 -18.82 24.52 -8.15
C LYS A 133 -17.30 24.43 -8.35
N ARG A 134 -16.56 25.42 -7.83
CA ARG A 134 -15.09 25.46 -7.91
C ARG A 134 -14.46 24.69 -6.75
N GLY A 135 -13.55 23.77 -7.04
CA GLY A 135 -12.69 23.14 -6.02
C GLY A 135 -11.62 24.10 -5.47
N GLN A 136 -11.05 23.79 -4.30
CA GLN A 136 -10.28 24.74 -3.47
C GLN A 136 -9.01 25.33 -4.10
N ALA A 137 -8.35 24.56 -4.97
CA ALA A 137 -7.16 25.00 -5.71
C ALA A 137 -7.01 24.21 -7.01
N ALA A 138 -6.38 24.83 -8.02
CA ALA A 138 -6.08 24.13 -9.27
C ALA A 138 -4.96 23.10 -9.08
N ARG A 139 -5.16 21.86 -9.55
CA ARG A 139 -4.18 20.76 -9.44
C ARG A 139 -2.77 21.14 -9.93
N GLY A 140 -1.75 20.63 -9.24
CA GLY A 140 -0.33 20.85 -9.54
C GLY A 140 0.15 22.30 -9.42
N SER A 141 -0.59 23.16 -8.71
CA SER A 141 -0.18 24.53 -8.44
C SER A 141 0.45 24.64 -7.04
N ARG A 142 1.30 25.65 -6.81
CA ARG A 142 1.84 25.94 -5.46
C ARG A 142 0.75 26.14 -4.40
N ARG A 143 -0.43 26.63 -4.80
CA ARG A 143 -1.59 26.78 -3.91
C ARG A 143 -2.16 25.42 -3.54
N TRP A 144 -2.20 24.48 -4.48
CA TRP A 144 -2.62 23.11 -4.23
C TRP A 144 -1.66 22.39 -3.27
N ASP A 145 -0.34 22.53 -3.44
CA ASP A 145 0.64 21.96 -2.51
C ASP A 145 0.37 22.44 -1.07
N LYS A 146 0.14 23.74 -0.90
CA LYS A 146 -0.21 24.33 0.42
C LYS A 146 -1.51 23.78 1.01
N VAL A 147 -2.51 23.51 0.17
CA VAL A 147 -3.80 22.94 0.60
C VAL A 147 -3.59 21.50 1.07
N MET A 148 -2.83 20.69 0.34
CA MET A 148 -2.53 19.32 0.72
C MET A 148 -1.67 19.26 2.01
N ASP A 149 -0.67 20.14 2.15
CA ASP A 149 0.11 20.26 3.39
C ASP A 149 -0.75 20.71 4.58
N ALA A 150 -1.73 21.59 4.35
CA ALA A 150 -2.67 22.00 5.38
C ALA A 150 -3.60 20.85 5.79
N ALA A 151 -4.10 20.07 4.84
CA ALA A 151 -4.91 18.88 5.08
C ALA A 151 -4.14 17.82 5.88
N ARG A 152 -2.87 17.58 5.53
CA ARG A 152 -1.99 16.71 6.31
C ARG A 152 -1.84 17.20 7.77
N ARG A 153 -1.52 18.49 7.96
CA ARG A 153 -1.41 19.08 9.31
C ARG A 153 -2.71 18.99 10.10
N GLN A 154 -3.84 19.09 9.42
CA GLN A 154 -5.16 18.92 10.01
C GLN A 154 -5.36 17.48 10.50
N ALA A 155 -5.02 16.47 9.69
CA ALA A 155 -5.04 15.07 10.09
C ALA A 155 -4.11 14.79 11.30
N GLU A 156 -2.90 15.37 11.32
CA GLU A 156 -1.99 15.28 12.47
C GLU A 156 -2.58 15.93 13.74
N ASN A 157 -3.25 17.07 13.60
CA ASN A 157 -3.94 17.72 14.72
C ASN A 157 -5.10 16.87 15.25
N TYR A 158 -5.85 16.21 14.36
CA TYR A 158 -6.90 15.28 14.76
C TYR A 158 -6.35 14.08 15.50
N ALA A 159 -5.22 13.50 15.05
CA ALA A 159 -4.56 12.41 15.76
C ALA A 159 -4.20 12.81 17.20
N ARG A 160 -3.74 14.04 17.42
CA ARG A 160 -3.48 14.61 18.76
C ARG A 160 -4.72 14.90 19.60
N ALA A 161 -5.87 15.08 18.96
CA ALA A 161 -7.14 15.36 19.63
C ALA A 161 -7.95 14.10 19.97
N LEU A 162 -7.52 12.92 19.52
CA LEU A 162 -8.16 11.65 19.86
C LEU A 162 -8.10 11.37 21.37
N PRO A 163 -9.05 10.56 21.89
CA PRO A 163 -8.96 10.05 23.25
C PRO A 163 -7.66 9.27 23.47
N VAL A 164 -7.08 9.39 24.68
CA VAL A 164 -5.77 8.80 25.00
C VAL A 164 -5.81 7.27 24.85
N GLU A 165 -6.93 6.66 25.20
CA GLU A 165 -7.18 5.23 25.11
C GLU A 165 -7.21 4.70 23.67
N HIS A 166 -7.37 5.57 22.67
CA HIS A 166 -7.28 5.18 21.25
C HIS A 166 -5.82 5.11 20.76
N GLY A 167 -4.91 5.79 21.46
CA GLY A 167 -3.56 6.02 20.96
C GLY A 167 -3.57 6.80 19.63
N TYR A 168 -2.44 6.73 18.93
CA TYR A 168 -2.26 7.37 17.64
C TYR A 168 -2.47 6.34 16.51
N PRO A 169 -3.33 6.61 15.53
CA PRO A 169 -3.52 5.72 14.39
C PRO A 169 -2.22 5.52 13.62
N PRO A 170 -1.89 4.31 13.14
CA PRO A 170 -0.67 4.06 12.38
C PRO A 170 -0.58 4.88 11.10
N PHE A 171 -1.72 5.19 10.45
CA PHE A 171 -1.75 5.91 9.18
C PHE A 171 -2.49 7.25 9.24
N LEU A 172 -2.00 8.22 8.47
CA LEU A 172 -2.77 9.37 8.03
C LEU A 172 -2.92 9.31 6.51
N LEU A 173 -4.14 9.50 6.04
CA LEU A 173 -4.50 9.52 4.63
C LEU A 173 -4.98 10.92 4.26
N VAL A 174 -4.48 11.46 3.15
CA VAL A 174 -4.99 12.72 2.59
C VAL A 174 -5.49 12.45 1.18
N LEU A 175 -6.80 12.51 0.99
CA LEU A 175 -7.45 12.23 -0.28
C LEU A 175 -7.81 13.53 -1.00
N ASP A 176 -7.26 13.74 -2.18
CA ASP A 176 -7.78 14.70 -3.16
C ASP A 176 -8.63 13.95 -4.18
N ILE A 177 -9.96 14.07 -4.03
CA ILE A 177 -10.92 13.23 -4.74
C ILE A 177 -10.75 13.37 -6.26
N GLY A 178 -10.55 12.23 -6.93
CA GLY A 178 -10.33 12.18 -8.37
C GLY A 178 -8.96 12.70 -8.83
N ASN A 179 -8.01 12.88 -7.92
CA ASN A 179 -6.63 13.28 -8.21
C ASN A 179 -5.62 12.29 -7.61
N GLU A 180 -5.44 12.31 -6.29
CA GLU A 180 -4.46 11.47 -5.59
C GLU A 180 -4.86 11.17 -4.14
N LEU A 181 -4.30 10.09 -3.61
CA LEU A 181 -4.32 9.69 -2.21
C LEU A 181 -2.88 9.71 -1.67
N GLN A 182 -2.60 10.55 -0.68
CA GLN A 182 -1.30 10.59 0.00
C GLN A 182 -1.33 9.73 1.25
N VAL A 183 -0.31 8.89 1.43
CA VAL A 183 -0.21 7.93 2.53
C VAL A 183 0.97 8.30 3.44
N PHE A 184 0.70 8.45 4.74
CA PHE A 184 1.72 8.69 5.75
C PHE A 184 1.58 7.69 6.89
N ALA A 185 2.70 7.28 7.48
CA ALA A 185 2.73 6.28 8.56
C ALA A 185 3.58 6.73 9.75
N ASP A 186 3.14 6.37 10.95
CA ASP A 186 3.92 6.42 12.21
C ASP A 186 3.69 5.14 13.00
N PHE A 187 4.53 4.12 12.75
CA PHE A 187 4.46 2.84 13.47
C PHE A 187 5.01 2.91 14.90
N SER A 188 5.62 4.03 15.31
CA SER A 188 6.10 4.19 16.69
C SER A 188 4.96 4.36 17.70
N GLY A 189 3.75 4.68 17.22
CA GLY A 189 2.58 4.96 18.06
C GLY A 189 2.71 6.23 18.89
N GLN A 190 3.67 7.12 18.57
CA GLN A 190 3.90 8.36 19.31
C GLN A 190 3.13 9.55 18.74
N GLY A 191 2.61 9.45 17.51
CA GLY A 191 1.87 10.53 16.84
C GLY A 191 2.70 11.78 16.56
N LYS A 192 4.03 11.61 16.48
CA LYS A 192 5.00 12.70 16.39
C LYS A 192 5.59 12.84 14.99
N ASN A 193 5.70 11.74 14.25
CA ASN A 193 6.48 11.74 13.02
C ASN A 193 5.83 10.85 11.95
N TYR A 194 4.68 11.28 11.46
CA TYR A 194 4.08 10.66 10.28
C TYR A 194 4.97 10.91 9.05
N THR A 195 5.67 9.89 8.58
CA THR A 195 6.54 9.97 7.40
C THR A 195 5.82 9.47 6.16
N HIS A 196 6.31 9.89 4.98
CA HIS A 196 5.85 9.36 3.69
C HIS A 196 5.94 7.83 3.68
N PHE A 197 4.86 7.16 3.29
CA PHE A 197 4.81 5.70 3.26
C PHE A 197 4.41 5.19 1.86
N PRO A 198 5.09 4.17 1.31
CA PRO A 198 6.21 3.44 1.91
C PRO A 198 7.52 4.23 1.86
N ASP A 199 7.63 5.19 0.95
CA ASP A 199 8.80 6.06 0.79
C ASP A 199 8.43 7.43 0.19
N ARG A 200 9.41 8.32 0.04
CA ARG A 200 9.22 9.69 -0.48
C ARG A 200 8.84 9.77 -1.95
N SER A 201 9.12 8.75 -2.75
CA SER A 201 8.80 8.70 -4.16
C SER A 201 7.43 8.10 -4.46
N SER A 202 6.92 7.22 -3.60
CA SER A 202 5.71 6.42 -3.88
C SER A 202 4.54 6.65 -2.90
N PHE A 203 4.63 7.65 -2.02
CA PHE A 203 3.56 7.97 -1.06
C PHE A 203 2.32 8.63 -1.65
N ARG A 204 2.42 9.17 -2.87
CA ARG A 204 1.30 9.77 -3.60
C ARG A 204 0.79 8.76 -4.60
N LEU A 205 -0.46 8.35 -4.42
CA LEU A 205 -1.13 7.39 -5.28
C LEU A 205 -2.10 8.15 -6.16
N SER A 206 -1.81 8.23 -7.45
CA SER A 206 -2.79 8.73 -8.41
C SER A 206 -4.01 7.79 -8.44
N MET A 207 -5.11 8.28 -9.00
CA MET A 207 -6.28 7.43 -9.20
C MET A 207 -5.98 6.19 -10.06
N ASP A 208 -5.01 6.27 -11.00
CA ASP A 208 -4.63 5.10 -11.81
C ASP A 208 -3.84 4.07 -11.01
N ASP A 209 -2.97 4.52 -10.10
CA ASP A 209 -2.20 3.63 -9.23
C ASP A 209 -3.08 2.76 -8.33
N LEU A 210 -4.33 3.15 -8.08
CA LEU A 210 -5.30 2.36 -7.32
C LEU A 210 -5.71 1.06 -8.02
N LEU A 211 -5.48 0.95 -9.34
CA LEU A 211 -5.70 -0.28 -10.10
C LEU A 211 -4.57 -1.30 -9.88
N GLU A 212 -3.41 -0.88 -9.41
CA GLU A 212 -2.27 -1.76 -9.22
C GLU A 212 -2.50 -2.75 -8.07
N PRO A 213 -2.36 -4.08 -8.29
CA PRO A 213 -2.66 -5.09 -7.26
C PRO A 213 -1.88 -4.89 -5.95
N ALA A 214 -0.62 -4.47 -6.03
CA ALA A 214 0.20 -4.19 -4.85
C ALA A 214 -0.30 -2.99 -4.05
N VAL A 215 -0.84 -1.97 -4.73
CA VAL A 215 -1.44 -0.79 -4.08
C VAL A 215 -2.75 -1.16 -3.42
N GLN A 216 -3.59 -1.96 -4.10
CA GLN A 216 -4.83 -2.47 -3.54
C GLN A 216 -4.57 -3.26 -2.26
N GLU A 217 -3.60 -4.18 -2.28
CA GLU A 217 -3.27 -4.98 -1.11
C GLU A 217 -2.75 -4.13 0.06
N ARG A 218 -1.88 -3.16 -0.23
CA ARG A 218 -1.45 -2.18 0.78
C ARG A 218 -2.63 -1.42 1.38
N LEU A 219 -3.60 -0.99 0.57
CA LEU A 219 -4.81 -0.33 1.07
C LEU A 219 -5.68 -1.27 1.91
N ARG A 220 -5.80 -2.55 1.51
CA ARG A 220 -6.49 -3.55 2.33
C ARG A 220 -5.85 -3.65 3.71
N LEU A 221 -4.53 -3.80 3.77
CA LEU A 221 -3.78 -3.88 5.03
C LEU A 221 -3.91 -2.60 5.86
N ILE A 222 -3.85 -1.40 5.25
CA ILE A 222 -4.10 -0.13 5.97
C ILE A 222 -5.47 -0.16 6.67
N TRP A 223 -6.48 -0.74 6.03
CA TRP A 223 -7.84 -0.84 6.57
C TRP A 223 -8.00 -1.93 7.63
N THR A 224 -7.35 -3.09 7.47
CA THR A 224 -7.65 -4.30 8.24
C THR A 224 -6.57 -4.65 9.26
N ASP A 225 -5.30 -4.64 8.86
CA ASP A 225 -4.14 -4.97 9.70
C ASP A 225 -2.96 -4.04 9.38
N PRO A 226 -3.01 -2.79 9.86
CA PRO A 226 -2.00 -1.79 9.52
C PRO A 226 -0.61 -2.15 10.05
N GLN A 227 -0.52 -2.97 11.11
CA GLN A 227 0.76 -3.36 11.70
C GLN A 227 1.51 -4.40 10.86
N ALA A 228 0.83 -5.09 9.93
CA ALA A 228 1.48 -5.95 8.94
C ALA A 228 2.38 -5.14 7.98
N LEU A 229 2.16 -3.82 7.87
CA LEU A 229 2.95 -2.92 7.04
C LEU A 229 4.14 -2.28 7.77
N ASP A 230 4.34 -2.58 9.05
CA ASP A 230 5.49 -2.08 9.80
C ASP A 230 6.80 -2.71 9.26
N PRO A 231 7.71 -1.92 8.69
CA PRO A 231 8.98 -2.43 8.17
C PRO A 231 9.78 -3.19 9.23
N ALA A 232 9.72 -2.78 10.50
CA ALA A 232 10.46 -3.46 11.57
C ALA A 232 9.93 -4.88 11.81
N ARG A 233 8.60 -5.06 11.78
CA ARG A 233 7.97 -6.39 11.86
C ARG A 233 8.27 -7.23 10.63
N TYR A 234 8.18 -6.63 9.44
CA TYR A 234 8.46 -7.32 8.19
C TYR A 234 9.92 -7.79 8.12
N SER A 235 10.88 -6.93 8.46
CA SER A 235 12.30 -7.30 8.54
C SER A 235 12.58 -8.37 9.60
N ALA A 236 11.94 -8.28 10.78
CA ALA A 236 12.12 -9.28 11.84
C ALA A 236 11.56 -10.65 11.41
N GLN A 237 10.38 -10.68 10.79
CA GLN A 237 9.76 -11.90 10.29
C GLN A 237 10.58 -12.55 9.16
N ILE A 238 11.07 -11.74 8.21
CA ILE A 238 11.96 -12.22 7.15
C ILE A 238 13.26 -12.76 7.74
N THR A 239 13.87 -12.04 8.67
CA THR A 239 15.12 -12.48 9.33
C THR A 239 14.90 -13.82 10.05
N GLN A 240 13.76 -14.01 10.72
CA GLN A 240 13.43 -15.26 11.39
C GLN A 240 13.19 -16.42 10.39
N ASP A 241 12.41 -16.23 9.32
CA ASP A 241 12.19 -17.28 8.30
C ASP A 241 13.51 -17.66 7.61
N ILE A 242 14.35 -16.67 7.29
CA ILE A 242 15.68 -16.91 6.70
C ILE A 242 16.57 -17.68 7.68
N ALA A 243 16.61 -17.28 8.96
CA ALA A 243 17.39 -17.97 9.97
C ALA A 243 16.93 -19.43 10.14
N GLU A 244 15.63 -19.70 10.14
CA GLU A 244 15.08 -21.06 10.20
C GLU A 244 15.44 -21.88 8.96
N ARG A 245 15.37 -21.28 7.76
CA ARG A 245 15.79 -21.94 6.51
C ARG A 245 17.28 -22.26 6.51
N LEU A 246 18.13 -21.32 6.92
CA LEU A 246 19.57 -21.50 7.01
C LEU A 246 19.93 -22.59 8.03
N ALA A 247 19.27 -22.59 9.20
CA ALA A 247 19.45 -23.64 10.20
C ALA A 247 19.09 -25.03 9.65
N ARG A 248 17.98 -25.15 8.91
CA ARG A 248 17.61 -26.41 8.24
C ARG A 248 18.64 -26.86 7.20
N ILE A 249 19.25 -25.93 6.47
CA ILE A 249 20.31 -26.22 5.50
C ILE A 249 21.58 -26.68 6.22
N ALA A 250 22.01 -25.96 7.27
CA ALA A 250 23.17 -26.31 8.09
C ALA A 250 23.06 -27.74 8.65
N LEU A 251 21.95 -28.04 9.32
CA LEU A 251 21.65 -29.37 9.87
C LEU A 251 21.66 -30.49 8.81
N ARG A 252 21.32 -30.19 7.55
CA ARG A 252 21.37 -31.17 6.45
C ARG A 252 22.79 -31.38 5.95
N LEU A 253 23.59 -30.32 5.85
CA LEU A 253 24.97 -30.38 5.39
C LEU A 253 25.89 -31.04 6.43
N GLU A 254 25.68 -30.75 7.71
CA GLU A 254 26.42 -31.34 8.84
C GLU A 254 26.27 -32.87 8.94
N ARG A 255 25.25 -33.46 8.31
CA ARG A 255 25.13 -34.94 8.20
C ARG A 255 26.20 -35.58 7.32
N LYS A 256 26.85 -34.81 6.44
CA LYS A 256 27.81 -35.30 5.44
C LYS A 256 29.15 -34.58 5.49
N HIS A 257 29.26 -33.48 6.23
CA HIS A 257 30.41 -32.58 6.26
C HIS A 257 30.70 -32.12 7.69
N ASP A 258 31.94 -31.69 7.95
CA ASP A 258 32.34 -31.17 9.25
C ASP A 258 31.58 -29.86 9.58
N PRO A 259 31.08 -29.68 10.82
CA PRO A 259 30.34 -28.48 11.21
C PRO A 259 31.11 -27.17 10.99
N HIS A 260 32.45 -27.17 11.17
CA HIS A 260 33.27 -25.99 10.93
C HIS A 260 33.29 -25.61 9.44
N ASP A 261 33.42 -26.61 8.56
CA ASP A 261 33.40 -26.40 7.11
C ASP A 261 32.02 -25.92 6.62
N VAL A 262 30.94 -26.49 7.18
CA VAL A 262 29.56 -26.07 6.88
C VAL A 262 29.33 -24.62 7.31
N ALA A 263 29.74 -24.26 8.53
CA ALA A 263 29.62 -22.88 9.03
C ALA A 263 30.41 -21.89 8.16
N SER A 264 31.66 -22.23 7.82
CA SER A 264 32.51 -21.43 6.93
C SER A 264 31.89 -21.26 5.53
N PHE A 265 31.32 -22.33 4.98
CA PHE A 265 30.61 -22.29 3.70
C PHE A 265 29.38 -21.38 3.76
N LEU A 266 28.51 -21.55 4.77
CA LEU A 266 27.29 -20.76 4.92
C LEU A 266 27.58 -19.27 5.15
N MET A 267 28.60 -18.94 5.95
CA MET A 267 29.05 -17.55 6.13
C MET A 267 29.47 -16.92 4.80
N ARG A 268 30.20 -17.65 3.95
CA ARG A 268 30.62 -17.17 2.62
C ARG A 268 29.43 -17.01 1.68
N CYS A 269 28.47 -17.93 1.71
CA CYS A 269 27.23 -17.78 0.94
C CYS A 269 26.44 -16.54 1.38
N LEU A 270 26.29 -16.32 2.69
CA LEU A 270 25.63 -15.13 3.25
C LEU A 270 26.32 -13.83 2.83
N PHE A 271 27.64 -13.77 2.95
CA PHE A 271 28.41 -12.60 2.53
C PHE A 271 28.27 -12.32 1.03
N THR A 272 28.25 -13.38 0.21
CA THR A 272 28.11 -13.23 -1.24
C THR A 272 26.72 -12.74 -1.63
N MET A 273 25.66 -13.26 -0.99
CA MET A 273 24.29 -12.75 -1.15
C MET A 273 24.21 -11.26 -0.75
N PHE A 274 24.79 -10.89 0.40
CA PHE A 274 24.83 -9.50 0.83
C PHE A 274 25.60 -8.59 -0.15
N ALA A 275 26.76 -9.04 -0.65
CA ALA A 275 27.55 -8.30 -1.61
C ALA A 275 26.80 -8.05 -2.94
N GLU A 276 25.88 -8.95 -3.32
CA GLU A 276 25.00 -8.76 -4.47
C GLU A 276 23.96 -7.67 -4.20
N ASP A 277 23.25 -7.76 -3.08
CA ASP A 277 22.19 -6.81 -2.71
C ASP A 277 22.71 -5.37 -2.50
N VAL A 278 23.96 -5.20 -2.08
CA VAL A 278 24.60 -3.87 -1.95
C VAL A 278 25.41 -3.46 -3.19
N GLU A 279 25.21 -4.14 -4.32
CA GLU A 279 25.82 -3.84 -5.62
C GLU A 279 27.37 -3.89 -5.63
N LEU A 280 27.99 -4.64 -4.71
CA LEU A 280 29.45 -4.90 -4.73
C LEU A 280 29.83 -5.94 -5.79
N ILE A 281 28.88 -6.78 -6.21
CA ILE A 281 28.99 -7.67 -7.37
C ILE A 281 27.81 -7.42 -8.32
N PRO A 282 27.87 -7.88 -9.60
CA PRO A 282 26.77 -7.70 -10.53
C PRO A 282 25.49 -8.34 -10.03
N ASP A 283 24.36 -7.68 -10.31
CA ASP A 283 23.03 -8.13 -9.95
C ASP A 283 22.76 -9.58 -10.45
N HIS A 284 22.08 -10.38 -9.64
CA HIS A 284 21.80 -11.80 -9.87
C HIS A 284 23.02 -12.72 -10.09
N ALA A 285 24.27 -12.28 -9.83
CA ALA A 285 25.47 -13.06 -10.18
C ALA A 285 25.60 -14.38 -9.39
N PHE A 286 25.37 -14.35 -8.08
CA PHE A 286 25.43 -15.51 -7.19
C PHE A 286 24.21 -16.40 -7.39
N GLU A 287 23.01 -15.82 -7.57
CA GLU A 287 21.81 -16.56 -7.91
C GLU A 287 22.01 -17.40 -9.18
N ASN A 288 22.51 -16.77 -10.24
CA ASN A 288 22.84 -17.44 -11.50
C ASN A 288 23.90 -18.53 -11.34
N LEU A 289 24.88 -18.34 -10.45
CA LEU A 289 25.90 -19.34 -10.14
C LEU A 289 25.29 -20.57 -9.46
N LEU A 290 24.42 -20.36 -8.46
CA LEU A 290 23.71 -21.44 -7.76
C LEU A 290 22.80 -22.21 -8.73
N GLY A 291 22.06 -21.51 -9.60
CA GLY A 291 21.22 -22.14 -10.64
C GLY A 291 22.02 -23.05 -11.59
N LYS A 292 23.25 -22.65 -11.95
CA LYS A 292 24.17 -23.48 -12.74
C LYS A 292 24.65 -24.73 -11.98
N MET A 293 24.82 -24.65 -10.66
CA MET A 293 25.25 -25.81 -9.85
C MET A 293 24.15 -26.83 -9.61
N VAL A 294 22.89 -26.38 -9.56
CA VAL A 294 21.74 -27.29 -9.51
C VAL A 294 21.64 -28.10 -10.81
N THR A 295 22.00 -27.51 -11.94
CA THR A 295 21.89 -28.12 -13.28
C THR A 295 23.14 -28.91 -13.71
N ASP A 296 24.34 -28.48 -13.32
CA ASP A 296 25.62 -29.17 -13.58
C ASP A 296 26.56 -29.03 -12.35
N PRO A 297 26.49 -29.94 -11.37
CA PRO A 297 27.27 -29.88 -10.13
C PRO A 297 28.72 -30.30 -10.38
N LYS A 298 29.49 -29.47 -11.08
CA LYS A 298 30.95 -29.57 -11.13
C LYS A 298 31.55 -28.91 -9.89
N PRO A 299 32.60 -29.50 -9.28
CA PRO A 299 33.23 -28.91 -8.11
C PRO A 299 33.76 -27.51 -8.44
N LEU A 300 33.37 -26.53 -7.62
CA LEU A 300 33.97 -25.20 -7.58
C LEU A 300 35.46 -25.37 -7.28
N ARG A 301 36.30 -25.28 -8.31
CA ARG A 301 37.74 -25.22 -8.09
C ARG A 301 38.08 -23.82 -7.57
N PRO A 302 38.79 -23.70 -6.44
CA PRO A 302 39.32 -22.41 -6.00
C PRO A 302 40.16 -21.83 -7.14
N ARG A 303 39.76 -20.66 -7.65
CA ARG A 303 40.55 -19.97 -8.67
C ARG A 303 41.77 -19.39 -7.94
N ALA A 304 42.89 -20.11 -7.98
CA ALA A 304 44.15 -19.64 -7.44
C ALA A 304 44.47 -18.27 -8.04
N ARG A 305 44.69 -17.25 -7.18
CA ARG A 305 45.09 -15.91 -7.62
C ARG A 305 46.36 -16.03 -8.45
N ARG A 306 46.29 -15.65 -9.73
CA ARG A 306 47.49 -15.40 -10.53
C ARG A 306 48.08 -14.07 -10.00
N PRO A 307 49.33 -14.02 -9.50
CA PRO A 307 49.89 -12.77 -9.01
C PRO A 307 49.97 -11.77 -10.17
N LEU A 308 49.42 -10.58 -9.97
CA LEU A 308 49.64 -9.45 -10.87
C LEU A 308 51.06 -8.92 -10.60
N GLY A 309 51.95 -9.08 -11.57
CA GLY A 309 53.28 -8.47 -11.58
C GLY A 309 54.41 -9.49 -11.45
N GLN A 310 54.90 -9.96 -12.60
CA GLN A 310 56.33 -10.24 -12.83
C GLN A 310 56.53 -10.56 -14.32
N ASP A 311 56.40 -9.54 -15.17
CA ASP A 311 57.07 -9.52 -16.46
C ASP A 311 58.09 -8.37 -16.42
N GLY A 312 59.36 -8.74 -16.29
CA GLY A 312 60.48 -7.83 -16.50
C GLY A 312 61.49 -7.77 -15.37
N GLN A 313 62.37 -8.77 -15.25
CA GLN A 313 63.83 -8.53 -15.16
C GLN A 313 64.65 -9.83 -15.31
N ARG A 314 65.84 -9.63 -15.87
CA ARG A 314 66.76 -10.60 -16.48
C ARG A 314 67.43 -11.58 -15.48
N ARG A 315 67.82 -12.73 -16.04
CA ARG A 315 68.91 -13.67 -15.66
C ARG A 315 69.86 -13.21 -14.53
N VAL A 316 70.05 -14.07 -13.51
CA VAL A 316 71.35 -14.59 -13.03
C VAL A 316 71.13 -15.98 -12.38
N ARG A 317 72.08 -16.91 -12.56
CA ARG A 317 72.12 -18.27 -11.98
C ARG A 317 72.56 -18.26 -10.51
N SER A 318 72.10 -19.28 -9.76
CA SER A 318 72.83 -20.13 -8.77
C SER A 318 72.15 -20.29 -7.40
N GLY A 319 72.18 -21.52 -6.88
CA GLY A 319 72.39 -21.83 -5.47
C GLY A 319 71.18 -21.96 -4.53
N HIS A 320 71.01 -23.18 -3.99
CA HIS A 320 70.47 -23.55 -2.66
C HIS A 320 69.03 -23.18 -2.24
N GLN A 321 68.19 -24.22 -2.22
CA GLN A 321 67.51 -24.80 -1.05
C GLN A 321 67.20 -23.89 0.16
N GLN A 322 65.91 -23.61 0.40
CA GLN A 322 65.21 -23.94 1.65
C GLN A 322 63.70 -23.59 1.61
N ASP A 323 62.97 -24.44 2.33
CA ASP A 323 61.55 -24.59 2.69
C ASP A 323 60.67 -23.33 2.80
N PRO A 324 59.39 -23.34 2.32
CA PRO A 324 58.40 -22.33 2.68
C PRO A 324 57.41 -22.83 3.72
N GLN A 325 57.54 -22.32 4.95
CA GLN A 325 56.44 -22.31 5.91
C GLN A 325 55.27 -21.49 5.37
N THR A 326 54.11 -22.12 5.48
CA THR A 326 52.78 -21.70 5.08
C THR A 326 52.26 -20.58 5.98
N VAL A 327 51.97 -19.39 5.44
CA VAL A 327 50.79 -18.60 5.82
C VAL A 327 50.39 -17.71 4.64
N GLN A 328 49.26 -17.99 4.00
CA GLN A 328 48.54 -16.96 3.25
C GLN A 328 47.04 -17.19 3.39
N TRP A 329 46.44 -16.44 4.31
CA TRP A 329 45.00 -16.32 4.48
C TRP A 329 44.45 -15.19 3.61
N LEU A 330 43.14 -15.31 3.30
CA LEU A 330 42.19 -14.35 2.72
C LEU A 330 41.98 -14.38 1.19
N ALA A 331 40.95 -15.13 0.80
CA ALA A 331 40.06 -14.81 -0.32
C ALA A 331 38.69 -15.48 -0.08
N VAL A 332 37.72 -14.77 0.50
CA VAL A 332 36.67 -14.02 -0.21
C VAL A 332 36.30 -12.87 0.70
#